data_AF-A0A7K2NXK5-F1
#
_entry.id   AF-A0A7K2NXK5-F1
#
_cell.length_a   1.000
_cell.length_b   1.000
_cell.length_c   1.000
_cell.angle_alpha   90.00
_cell.angle_beta   90.00
_cell.angle_gamma   90.00
#
_symmetry.space_group_name_H-M   'P 1'
#
loop_
_entity.id
_entity.type
_entity.pdbx_description
1 polymer ?
#
loop_
_entity_poly.entity_id
_entity_poly.type
_entity_poly.pdbx_seq_one_letter_code
_entity_poly.pdbx_strand_id
1 'polypeptide(L)'
;LPPCVRLGDLRADEAREVRARHGVPDGALAEPDAGHPLTIRLLSEVRAALPGPPAPVPVTRDEVFTAYLDLMCLRVAARLADENGLHGTAVRRLAAKVSGQVHEAARRSLGPGQGGLDRESFETLFPCGPAPARLGGGTGWAPAVLAEGLFVPAGSGYRFAHEELADWIQGTHLDLDGALRALVHRRDTPLGTHTLPVPHHRIGSVAEALLLLARQHGVPQLALTLEELVHALDLDPHSWWAARLLAEALTRVPDATPYTDVLRLLADGIADRAEDGQPTPQAFGPGFWTAPRVPEATRLDLLRRLVLADGPPHEPGPRHLDTAAGLLVADPTAVQPLLVRW
;
A
#
# COMPACT_ATOMS: atom_id res chain seq x y z
N LEU A 1 13.40 13.54 -10.18
CA LEU A 1 12.22 14.11 -9.49
C LEU A 1 12.73 14.93 -8.31
N PRO A 2 12.11 16.07 -7.95
CA PRO A 2 12.48 16.80 -6.74
C PRO A 2 12.34 15.89 -5.51
N PRO A 3 13.05 16.18 -4.41
CA PRO A 3 12.93 15.40 -3.18
C PRO A 3 11.49 15.50 -2.64
N CYS A 4 10.73 14.42 -2.77
CA CYS A 4 9.40 14.31 -2.19
C CYS A 4 9.53 13.85 -0.74
N VAL A 5 8.92 14.59 0.20
CA VAL A 5 8.80 14.13 1.59
C VAL A 5 7.70 13.07 1.64
N ARG A 6 8.04 11.84 2.02
CA ARG A 6 7.05 10.80 2.32
C ARG A 6 6.35 11.20 3.61
N LEU A 7 5.06 11.50 3.52
CA LEU A 7 4.22 11.66 4.70
C LEU A 7 3.81 10.27 5.16
N GLY A 8 4.19 9.91 6.39
CA GLY A 8 3.75 8.69 7.06
C GLY A 8 2.44 8.91 7.80
N ASP A 9 2.10 7.99 8.69
CA ASP A 9 0.96 8.14 9.59
C ASP A 9 1.12 9.38 10.49
N LEU A 10 -0.02 9.95 10.86
CA LEU A 10 -0.09 11.03 11.84
C LEU A 10 0.34 10.50 13.21
N ARG A 11 0.99 11.37 14.00
CA ARG A 11 1.24 11.06 15.41
C ARG A 11 -0.08 10.90 16.15
N ALA A 12 -0.09 10.14 17.26
CA ALA A 12 -1.32 9.82 17.98
C ALA A 12 -2.20 11.05 18.32
N ASP A 13 -1.59 12.17 18.73
CA ASP A 13 -2.32 13.39 19.04
C ASP A 13 -2.87 14.10 17.80
N GLU A 14 -2.09 14.15 16.72
CA GLU A 14 -2.50 14.69 15.42
C GLU A 14 -3.64 13.85 14.81
N ALA A 15 -3.53 12.52 14.89
CA ALA A 15 -4.55 11.59 14.43
C ALA A 15 -5.88 11.79 15.17
N ARG A 16 -5.84 11.94 16.50
CA ARG A 16 -7.03 12.22 17.32
C ARG A 16 -7.70 13.53 16.91
N GLU A 17 -6.90 14.57 16.69
CA GLU A 17 -7.40 15.89 16.29
C GLU A 17 -8.03 15.87 14.88
N VAL A 18 -7.39 15.20 13.92
CA VAL A 18 -7.90 15.06 12.55
C VAL A 18 -9.18 14.24 12.53
N ARG A 19 -9.25 13.11 13.25
CA ARG A 19 -10.49 12.31 13.36
C ARG A 19 -11.65 13.13 13.92
N ALA A 20 -11.42 13.90 14.99
CA ALA A 20 -12.43 14.78 15.57
C ALA A 20 -12.93 15.83 14.56
N ARG A 21 -12.03 16.48 13.82
CA ARG A 21 -12.40 17.46 12.77
C ARG A 21 -13.20 16.83 11.63
N HIS A 22 -12.92 15.57 11.30
CA HIS A 22 -13.60 14.81 10.26
C HIS A 22 -14.84 14.06 10.74
N GLY A 23 -15.25 14.21 12.01
CA GLY A 23 -16.42 13.51 12.57
C GLY A 23 -16.28 11.98 12.59
N VAL A 24 -15.04 11.48 12.65
CA VAL A 24 -14.72 10.06 12.78
C VAL A 24 -14.57 9.73 14.27
N PRO A 25 -15.45 8.90 14.86
CA PRO A 25 -15.36 8.55 16.28
C PRO A 25 -14.08 7.77 16.61
N ASP A 26 -13.62 7.90 17.85
CA ASP A 26 -12.58 7.01 18.39
C ASP A 26 -13.07 5.55 18.35
N GLY A 27 -12.15 4.62 18.01
CA GLY A 27 -12.48 3.21 17.82
C GLY A 27 -13.22 2.89 16.51
N ALA A 28 -13.50 3.87 15.65
CA ALA A 28 -14.11 3.59 14.34
C ALA A 28 -13.15 2.91 13.36
N LEU A 29 -11.85 3.18 13.47
CA LEU A 29 -10.79 2.57 12.67
C LEU A 29 -9.99 1.58 13.51
N ALA A 30 -9.54 0.50 12.90
CA ALA A 30 -8.58 -0.40 13.52
C ALA A 30 -7.30 0.38 13.90
N GLU A 31 -6.68 0.03 15.03
CA GLU A 31 -5.49 0.74 15.56
C GLU A 31 -4.38 0.98 14.52
N PRO A 32 -4.02 0.03 13.62
CA PRO A 32 -3.03 0.27 12.57
C PRO A 32 -3.39 1.39 11.60
N ASP A 33 -4.67 1.68 11.41
CA ASP A 33 -5.20 2.60 10.41
C ASP A 33 -5.73 3.90 11.03
N ALA A 34 -5.80 3.98 12.35
CA ALA A 34 -6.35 5.11 13.09
C ALA A 34 -5.55 6.41 12.90
N GLY A 35 -4.28 6.32 12.51
CA GLY A 35 -3.40 7.44 12.20
C GLY A 35 -3.29 7.78 10.71
N HIS A 36 -3.92 7.00 9.82
CA HIS A 36 -3.67 7.11 8.38
C HIS A 36 -4.50 8.24 7.75
N PRO A 37 -3.88 9.32 7.20
CA PRO A 37 -4.59 10.53 6.78
C PRO A 37 -5.66 10.27 5.72
N LEU A 38 -5.34 9.50 4.68
CA LEU A 38 -6.29 9.21 3.60
C LEU A 38 -7.46 8.37 4.13
N THR A 39 -7.18 7.37 4.97
CA THR A 39 -8.23 6.48 5.51
C THR A 39 -9.23 7.26 6.36
N ILE A 40 -8.75 8.17 7.21
CA ILE A 40 -9.61 9.05 8.02
C ILE A 40 -10.50 9.90 7.11
N ARG A 41 -9.91 10.52 6.07
CA ARG A 41 -10.65 11.34 5.11
C ARG A 41 -11.73 10.53 4.38
N LEU A 42 -11.38 9.40 3.78
CA LEU A 42 -12.33 8.61 3.00
C LEU A 42 -13.45 8.05 3.88
N LEU A 43 -13.14 7.60 5.10
CA LEU A 43 -14.17 7.17 6.05
C LEU A 43 -15.13 8.31 6.42
N SER A 44 -14.64 9.54 6.56
CA SER A 44 -15.49 10.70 6.83
C SER A 44 -16.49 10.95 5.69
N GLU A 45 -16.07 10.79 4.44
CA GLU A 45 -16.93 10.95 3.27
C GLU A 45 -17.99 9.84 3.18
N VAL A 46 -17.59 8.59 3.48
CA VAL A 46 -18.51 7.45 3.57
C VAL A 46 -19.58 7.68 4.63
N ARG A 47 -19.19 8.12 5.84
CA ARG A 47 -20.11 8.39 6.94
C ARG A 47 -21.05 9.56 6.64
N ALA A 48 -20.57 10.60 5.97
CA ALA A 48 -21.41 11.73 5.56
C ALA A 48 -22.50 11.29 4.56
N ALA A 49 -22.21 10.31 3.71
CA ALA A 49 -23.17 9.77 2.74
C ALA A 49 -24.14 8.73 3.33
N LEU A 50 -23.73 8.04 4.41
CA LEU A 50 -24.51 7.00 5.09
C LEU A 50 -24.69 7.37 6.57
N PRO A 51 -25.57 8.34 6.88
CA PRO A 51 -25.85 8.70 8.27
C PRO A 51 -26.51 7.52 8.98
N GLY A 52 -25.76 6.89 9.88
CA GLY A 52 -26.18 5.72 10.62
C GLY A 52 -25.36 5.54 11.90
N PRO A 53 -25.77 4.62 12.79
CA PRO A 53 -24.97 4.28 13.96
C PRO A 53 -23.58 3.79 13.52
N PRO A 54 -22.53 4.03 14.33
CA PRO A 54 -21.20 3.50 14.03
C PRO A 54 -21.24 1.98 13.90
N ALA A 55 -20.37 1.44 13.06
CA ALA A 55 -20.19 0.01 12.95
C ALA A 55 -19.84 -0.59 14.33
N PRO A 56 -20.32 -1.79 14.65
CA PRO A 56 -20.06 -2.41 15.96
C PRO A 56 -18.60 -2.84 16.16
N VAL A 57 -17.81 -2.87 15.08
CA VAL A 57 -16.41 -3.28 15.06
C VAL A 57 -15.60 -2.20 14.31
N PRO A 58 -14.36 -1.90 14.74
CA PRO A 58 -13.49 -0.99 14.01
C PRO A 58 -13.25 -1.48 12.57
N VAL A 59 -13.31 -0.57 11.60
CA VAL A 59 -13.08 -0.92 10.19
C VAL A 59 -11.60 -0.77 9.83
N THR A 60 -11.14 -1.65 8.95
CA THR A 60 -9.80 -1.66 8.36
C THR A 60 -9.72 -0.71 7.17
N ARG A 61 -8.49 -0.36 6.75
CA ARG A 61 -8.26 0.43 5.53
C ARG A 61 -8.87 -0.21 4.28
N ASP A 62 -8.79 -1.52 4.13
CA ASP A 62 -9.36 -2.25 2.99
C ASP A 62 -10.90 -2.07 2.93
N GLU A 63 -11.56 -2.14 4.08
CA GLU A 63 -13.02 -1.94 4.19
C GLU A 63 -13.39 -0.48 3.89
N VAL A 64 -12.58 0.49 4.31
CA VAL A 64 -12.78 1.90 3.97
C VAL A 64 -12.62 2.14 2.47
N PHE A 65 -11.59 1.58 1.83
CA PHE A 65 -11.39 1.69 0.38
C PHE A 65 -12.53 1.04 -0.40
N THR A 66 -13.00 -0.13 0.03
CA THR A 66 -14.17 -0.81 -0.55
C THR A 66 -15.42 0.06 -0.45
N ALA A 67 -15.75 0.54 0.76
CA ALA A 67 -16.94 1.36 0.98
C ALA A 67 -16.88 2.70 0.24
N TYR A 68 -15.70 3.32 0.18
CA TYR A 68 -15.49 4.54 -0.59
C TYR A 68 -15.67 4.31 -2.09
N LEU A 69 -15.09 3.24 -2.65
CA LEU A 69 -15.25 2.91 -4.06
C LEU A 69 -16.72 2.67 -4.42
N ASP A 70 -17.46 1.94 -3.58
CA ASP A 70 -18.90 1.70 -3.76
C ASP A 70 -19.71 3.01 -3.71
N LEU A 71 -19.39 3.89 -2.76
CA LEU A 71 -19.99 5.22 -2.68
C LEU A 71 -19.73 6.03 -3.96
N MET A 72 -18.49 6.03 -4.47
CA MET A 72 -18.16 6.75 -5.69
C MET A 72 -18.89 6.18 -6.91
N CYS A 73 -18.97 4.86 -7.04
CA CYS A 73 -19.73 4.22 -8.11
C CYS A 73 -21.22 4.57 -8.04
N LEU A 74 -21.78 4.65 -6.82
CA LEU A 74 -23.16 5.05 -6.61
C LEU A 74 -23.40 6.53 -6.96
N ARG A 75 -22.51 7.45 -6.57
CA ARG A 75 -22.63 8.88 -6.89
C ARG A 75 -22.54 9.14 -8.39
N VAL A 76 -21.58 8.50 -9.08
CA VAL A 76 -21.47 8.55 -10.54
C VAL A 76 -22.75 8.02 -11.19
N ALA A 77 -23.25 6.87 -10.71
CA ALA A 77 -24.49 6.31 -11.23
C ALA A 77 -25.72 7.20 -10.97
N ALA A 78 -25.79 7.89 -9.83
CA ALA A 78 -26.87 8.84 -9.53
C ALA A 78 -26.85 10.01 -10.50
N ARG A 79 -25.68 10.60 -10.78
CA ARG A 79 -25.54 11.67 -11.79
C ARG A 79 -25.98 11.23 -13.18
N LEU A 80 -25.49 10.07 -13.62
CA LEU A 80 -25.87 9.51 -14.90
C LEU A 80 -27.37 9.19 -14.95
N ALA A 81 -27.96 8.73 -13.85
CA ALA A 81 -29.38 8.44 -13.77
C ALA A 81 -30.23 9.72 -13.86
N ASP A 82 -29.83 10.79 -13.18
CA ASP A 82 -30.52 12.09 -13.22
C ASP A 82 -30.54 12.67 -14.63
N GLU A 83 -29.41 12.62 -15.35
CA GLU A 83 -29.31 13.08 -16.75
C GLU A 83 -30.16 12.25 -17.73
N ASN A 84 -30.43 10.98 -17.41
CA ASN A 84 -31.13 10.04 -18.29
C ASN A 84 -32.54 9.65 -17.78
N GLY A 85 -33.05 10.28 -16.71
CA GLY A 85 -34.37 10.02 -16.14
C GLY A 85 -34.56 8.63 -15.51
N LEU A 86 -33.49 7.98 -15.05
CA LEU A 86 -33.51 6.65 -14.46
C LEU A 86 -33.70 6.70 -12.94
N HIS A 87 -34.44 5.74 -12.37
CA HIS A 87 -34.74 5.74 -10.93
C HIS A 87 -34.68 4.34 -10.30
N GLY A 88 -34.50 4.30 -8.97
CA GLY A 88 -34.60 3.07 -8.17
C GLY A 88 -33.59 1.98 -8.54
N THR A 89 -34.07 0.80 -8.90
CA THR A 89 -33.22 -0.37 -9.25
C THR A 89 -32.31 -0.12 -10.46
N ALA A 90 -32.69 0.80 -11.35
CA ALA A 90 -31.87 1.19 -12.49
C ALA A 90 -30.56 1.85 -12.04
N VAL A 91 -30.61 2.69 -11.00
CA VAL A 91 -29.42 3.35 -10.42
C VAL A 91 -28.46 2.32 -9.84
N ARG A 92 -28.98 1.32 -9.10
CA ARG A 92 -28.14 0.23 -8.56
C ARG A 92 -27.47 -0.60 -9.65
N ARG A 93 -28.18 -0.92 -10.72
CA ARG A 93 -27.61 -1.62 -11.89
C ARG A 93 -26.55 -0.77 -12.58
N LEU A 94 -26.76 0.54 -12.66
CA LEU A 94 -25.79 1.47 -13.24
C LEU A 94 -24.54 1.58 -12.36
N ALA A 95 -24.68 1.63 -11.03
CA ALA A 95 -23.56 1.62 -10.09
C ALA A 95 -22.69 0.35 -10.26
N ALA A 96 -23.31 -0.82 -10.44
CA ALA A 96 -22.58 -2.05 -10.72
C ALA A 96 -21.82 -1.99 -12.06
N LYS A 97 -22.37 -1.32 -13.09
CA LYS A 97 -21.68 -1.12 -14.37
C LYS A 97 -20.52 -0.12 -14.26
N VAL A 98 -20.72 0.96 -13.50
CA VAL A 98 -19.66 1.92 -13.19
C VAL A 98 -18.52 1.21 -12.47
N SER A 99 -18.82 0.45 -11.42
CA SER A 99 -17.83 -0.39 -10.72
C SER A 99 -17.08 -1.30 -11.69
N GLY A 100 -17.79 -2.03 -12.57
CA GLY A 100 -17.16 -2.84 -13.60
C GLY A 100 -16.20 -2.07 -14.52
N GLN A 101 -16.54 -0.85 -14.94
CA GLN A 101 -15.64 0.01 -15.72
C GLN A 101 -14.45 0.51 -14.91
N VAL A 102 -14.63 0.78 -13.62
CA VAL A 102 -13.54 1.23 -12.73
C VAL A 102 -12.55 0.09 -12.46
N HIS A 103 -13.01 -1.14 -12.28
CA HIS A 103 -12.12 -2.31 -12.19
C HIS A 103 -11.39 -2.58 -13.53
N GLU A 104 -12.05 -2.33 -14.66
CA GLU A 104 -11.39 -2.40 -15.97
C GLU A 104 -10.36 -1.28 -16.17
N ALA A 105 -10.64 -0.07 -15.69
CA ALA A 105 -9.69 1.03 -15.63
C ALA A 105 -8.45 0.64 -14.83
N ALA A 106 -8.64 0.09 -13.62
CA ALA A 106 -7.54 -0.40 -12.79
C ALA A 106 -6.68 -1.45 -13.52
N ARG A 107 -7.30 -2.43 -14.19
CA ARG A 107 -6.58 -3.42 -15.02
C ARG A 107 -5.75 -2.76 -16.12
N ARG A 108 -6.31 -1.80 -16.85
CA ARG A 108 -5.60 -1.12 -17.95
C ARG A 108 -4.50 -0.19 -17.45
N SER A 109 -4.64 0.38 -16.26
CA SER A 109 -3.61 1.19 -15.60
C SER A 109 -2.35 0.41 -15.23
N LEU A 110 -2.45 -0.93 -15.07
CA LEU A 110 -1.28 -1.83 -14.95
C LEU A 110 -0.52 -2.01 -16.27
N GLY A 111 -1.02 -1.49 -17.38
CA GLY A 111 -0.34 -1.42 -18.67
C GLY A 111 0.80 -0.38 -18.69
N PRO A 112 1.49 -0.20 -19.82
CA PRO A 112 2.69 0.66 -19.93
C PRO A 112 2.47 2.16 -19.61
N GLY A 113 1.24 2.60 -19.34
CA GLY A 113 0.81 3.99 -19.10
C GLY A 113 1.19 4.62 -17.75
N GLN A 114 2.25 4.16 -17.08
CA GLN A 114 2.75 4.73 -15.81
C GLN A 114 1.70 4.83 -14.68
N GLY A 115 0.79 3.85 -14.56
CA GLY A 115 -0.30 3.89 -13.57
C GLY A 115 -1.48 4.78 -13.95
N GLY A 116 -1.41 5.45 -15.11
CA GLY A 116 -2.49 6.22 -15.72
C GLY A 116 -3.12 5.53 -16.93
N LEU A 117 -4.25 6.06 -17.36
CA LEU A 117 -4.91 5.75 -18.62
C LEU A 117 -4.60 6.86 -19.63
N ASP A 118 -4.20 6.50 -20.83
CA ASP A 118 -4.22 7.47 -21.93
C ASP A 118 -5.67 7.88 -22.26
N ARG A 119 -5.79 8.95 -23.07
CA ARG A 119 -7.10 9.52 -23.40
C ARG A 119 -8.01 8.53 -24.13
N GLU A 120 -7.46 7.72 -25.02
CA GLU A 120 -8.21 6.74 -25.82
C GLU A 120 -8.75 5.61 -24.94
N SER A 121 -7.92 5.08 -24.06
CA SER A 121 -8.26 4.05 -23.08
C SER A 121 -9.32 4.56 -22.11
N PHE A 122 -9.19 5.80 -21.64
CA PHE A 122 -10.18 6.43 -20.78
C PHE A 122 -11.53 6.58 -21.49
N GLU A 123 -11.54 7.13 -22.71
CA GLU A 123 -12.78 7.33 -23.49
C GLU A 123 -13.47 6.01 -23.86
N THR A 124 -12.70 4.94 -24.04
CA THR A 124 -13.23 3.59 -24.25
C THR A 124 -14.04 3.08 -23.05
N LEU A 125 -13.64 3.45 -21.83
CA LEU A 125 -14.29 3.03 -20.58
C LEU A 125 -15.38 4.00 -20.13
N PHE A 126 -15.13 5.29 -20.32
CA PHE A 126 -16.00 6.39 -19.94
C PHE A 126 -16.25 7.29 -21.16
N PRO A 127 -17.21 6.95 -22.02
CA PRO A 127 -17.45 7.68 -23.26
C PRO A 127 -17.82 9.14 -23.01
N CYS A 128 -17.24 10.05 -23.81
CA CYS A 128 -17.69 11.45 -23.88
C CYS A 128 -19.05 11.57 -24.58
N GLY A 129 -19.34 10.69 -25.53
CA GLY A 129 -20.59 10.61 -26.28
C GLY A 129 -21.55 9.53 -25.75
N PRO A 130 -22.46 9.02 -26.61
CA PRO A 130 -23.38 7.95 -26.24
C PRO A 130 -22.64 6.69 -25.80
N ALA A 131 -22.97 6.19 -24.62
CA ALA A 131 -22.38 4.97 -24.12
C ALA A 131 -22.93 3.74 -24.87
N PRO A 132 -22.11 2.70 -25.05
CA PRO A 132 -22.55 1.44 -25.62
C PRO A 132 -23.74 0.82 -24.87
N ALA A 133 -24.62 0.10 -25.57
CA ALA A 133 -25.79 -0.56 -24.98
C ALA A 133 -25.45 -1.48 -23.80
N ARG A 134 -24.27 -2.14 -23.81
CA ARG A 134 -23.77 -2.94 -22.68
C ARG A 134 -23.67 -2.13 -21.36
N LEU A 135 -23.33 -0.85 -21.45
CA LEU A 135 -23.27 0.06 -20.30
C LEU A 135 -24.64 0.63 -19.90
N GLY A 136 -25.69 0.32 -20.66
CA GLY A 136 -27.04 0.84 -20.42
C GLY A 136 -27.39 2.07 -21.25
N GLY A 137 -26.51 2.48 -22.17
CA GLY A 137 -26.72 3.68 -22.97
C GLY A 137 -26.51 4.98 -22.19
N GLY A 138 -27.13 6.05 -22.67
CA GLY A 138 -27.04 7.39 -22.10
C GLY A 138 -25.76 8.13 -22.48
N THR A 139 -25.68 9.40 -22.09
CA THR A 139 -24.51 10.28 -22.26
C THR A 139 -23.95 10.67 -20.89
N GLY A 140 -22.79 11.32 -20.85
CA GLY A 140 -22.28 11.97 -19.63
C GLY A 140 -21.31 11.15 -18.77
N TRP A 141 -20.84 9.98 -19.23
CA TRP A 141 -19.97 9.09 -18.45
C TRP A 141 -18.64 9.75 -18.04
N ALA A 142 -17.90 10.31 -18.98
CA ALA A 142 -16.65 11.01 -18.66
C ALA A 142 -16.86 12.20 -17.71
N PRO A 143 -17.79 13.15 -17.98
CA PRO A 143 -18.10 14.24 -17.06
C PRO A 143 -18.51 13.78 -15.66
N ALA A 144 -19.33 12.73 -15.53
CA ALA A 144 -19.81 12.25 -14.24
C ALA A 144 -18.67 11.70 -13.37
N VAL A 145 -17.78 10.89 -13.95
CA VAL A 145 -16.64 10.30 -13.23
C VAL A 145 -15.60 11.36 -12.81
N LEU A 146 -15.40 12.38 -13.65
CA LEU A 146 -14.51 13.50 -13.35
C LEU A 146 -15.12 14.46 -12.32
N ALA A 147 -16.42 14.74 -12.39
CA ALA A 147 -17.13 15.61 -11.45
C ALA A 147 -17.17 15.01 -10.04
N GLU A 148 -17.27 13.69 -9.94
CA GLU A 148 -17.18 12.96 -8.69
C GLU A 148 -15.73 12.79 -8.20
N GLY A 149 -14.73 13.18 -9.00
CA GLY A 149 -13.34 13.17 -8.57
C GLY A 149 -12.76 11.78 -8.36
N LEU A 150 -13.35 10.73 -8.96
CA LEU A 150 -12.76 9.39 -8.91
C LEU A 150 -11.49 9.32 -9.79
N PHE A 151 -11.53 10.03 -10.92
CA PHE A 151 -10.39 10.23 -11.82
C PHE A 151 -10.08 11.72 -11.96
N VAL A 152 -8.80 12.02 -12.18
CA VAL A 152 -8.31 13.38 -12.44
C VAL A 152 -7.43 13.39 -13.70
N PRO A 153 -7.42 14.50 -14.45
CA PRO A 153 -6.46 14.69 -15.53
C PRO A 153 -5.02 14.61 -15.01
N ALA A 154 -4.16 13.88 -15.72
CA ALA A 154 -2.75 13.76 -15.41
C ALA A 154 -1.92 13.68 -16.69
N GLY A 155 -1.15 14.73 -16.98
CA GLY A 155 -0.41 14.85 -18.22
C GLY A 155 -1.35 14.83 -19.44
N SER A 156 -1.13 13.90 -20.36
CA SER A 156 -1.95 13.70 -21.56
C SER A 156 -3.17 12.79 -21.33
N GLY A 157 -3.30 12.19 -20.15
CA GLY A 157 -4.33 11.19 -19.84
C GLY A 157 -5.03 11.45 -18.50
N TYR A 158 -5.43 10.36 -17.84
CA TYR A 158 -6.20 10.36 -16.61
C TYR A 158 -5.62 9.35 -15.62
N ARG A 159 -5.78 9.60 -14.32
CA ARG A 159 -5.43 8.66 -13.25
C ARG A 159 -6.46 8.71 -12.14
N PHE A 160 -6.47 7.71 -11.28
CA PHE A 160 -7.23 7.77 -10.03
C PHE A 160 -6.79 8.97 -9.19
N ALA A 161 -7.75 9.64 -8.57
CA ALA A 161 -7.46 10.84 -7.77
C ALA A 161 -6.58 10.56 -6.56
N HIS A 162 -6.76 9.39 -5.94
CA HIS A 162 -5.98 8.92 -4.81
C HIS A 162 -5.06 7.78 -5.25
N GLU A 163 -3.75 7.99 -5.09
CA GLU A 163 -2.72 7.02 -5.51
C GLU A 163 -2.83 5.71 -4.74
N GLU A 164 -2.96 5.75 -3.42
CA GLU A 164 -3.11 4.52 -2.61
C GLU A 164 -4.39 3.75 -2.91
N LEU A 165 -5.49 4.44 -3.22
CA LEU A 165 -6.72 3.77 -3.68
C LEU A 165 -6.48 3.09 -5.04
N ALA A 166 -5.71 3.75 -5.92
CA ALA A 166 -5.31 3.20 -7.21
C ALA A 166 -4.46 1.95 -7.01
N ASP A 167 -3.44 2.00 -6.17
CA ASP A 167 -2.58 0.87 -5.85
C ASP A 167 -3.39 -0.31 -5.29
N TRP A 168 -4.33 -0.04 -4.39
CA TRP A 168 -5.18 -1.06 -3.78
C TRP A 168 -6.05 -1.78 -4.82
N ILE A 169 -6.78 -1.02 -5.67
CA ILE A 169 -7.64 -1.63 -6.68
C ILE A 169 -6.83 -2.29 -7.81
N GLN A 170 -5.67 -1.72 -8.17
CA GLN A 170 -4.76 -2.28 -9.17
C GLN A 170 -4.12 -3.58 -8.66
N GLY A 171 -3.68 -3.61 -7.39
CA GLY A 171 -3.12 -4.81 -6.75
C GLY A 171 -4.09 -5.98 -6.74
N THR A 172 -5.40 -5.71 -6.67
CA THR A 172 -6.45 -6.74 -6.79
C THR A 172 -6.47 -7.44 -8.16
N HIS A 173 -6.02 -6.77 -9.23
CA HIS A 173 -5.98 -7.35 -10.58
C HIS A 173 -4.58 -7.69 -11.06
N LEU A 174 -3.55 -7.50 -10.23
CA LEU A 174 -2.18 -7.77 -10.60
C LEU A 174 -1.93 -9.28 -10.65
N ASP A 175 -1.40 -9.78 -11.76
CA ASP A 175 -0.76 -11.10 -11.82
C ASP A 175 0.56 -11.05 -11.05
N LEU A 176 0.49 -11.30 -9.74
CA LEU A 176 1.64 -11.22 -8.84
C LEU A 176 2.73 -12.22 -9.22
N ASP A 177 2.36 -13.47 -9.53
CA ASP A 177 3.32 -14.50 -9.90
C ASP A 177 4.01 -14.16 -11.22
N GLY A 178 3.25 -13.70 -12.22
CA GLY A 178 3.80 -13.21 -13.47
C GLY A 178 4.72 -12.01 -13.27
N ALA A 179 4.32 -11.06 -12.40
CA ALA A 179 5.12 -9.90 -12.06
C ALA A 179 6.43 -10.29 -11.37
N LEU A 180 6.38 -11.05 -10.27
CA LEU A 180 7.57 -11.50 -9.53
C LEU A 180 8.49 -12.35 -10.39
N ARG A 181 7.96 -13.28 -11.19
CA ARG A 181 8.77 -14.09 -12.12
C ARG A 181 9.50 -13.22 -13.14
N ALA A 182 8.83 -12.22 -13.70
CA ALA A 182 9.45 -11.27 -14.62
C ALA A 182 10.49 -10.36 -13.95
N LEU A 183 10.45 -10.20 -12.62
CA LEU A 183 11.41 -9.43 -11.84
C LEU A 183 12.64 -10.26 -11.45
N VAL A 184 12.41 -11.49 -10.98
CA VAL A 184 13.44 -12.40 -10.47
C VAL A 184 14.27 -13.03 -11.61
N HIS A 185 13.65 -13.37 -12.75
CA HIS A 185 14.31 -14.15 -13.81
C HIS A 185 14.78 -13.35 -15.04
N ARG A 186 14.77 -12.02 -15.01
CA ARG A 186 15.12 -11.19 -16.19
C ARG A 186 16.63 -10.98 -16.43
N ARG A 187 17.49 -11.54 -15.57
CA ARG A 187 18.96 -11.46 -15.69
C ARG A 187 19.51 -12.01 -17.02
N ASP A 188 18.75 -12.85 -17.75
CA ASP A 188 19.19 -13.51 -18.99
C ASP A 188 18.79 -12.81 -20.30
N THR A 189 18.18 -11.61 -20.27
CA THR A 189 17.77 -10.90 -21.49
C THR A 189 18.82 -9.86 -21.93
N PRO A 190 19.39 -9.94 -23.15
CA PRO A 190 20.40 -8.98 -23.61
C PRO A 190 19.87 -7.55 -23.63
N LEU A 191 20.66 -6.63 -23.06
CA LEU A 191 20.39 -5.20 -22.89
C LEU A 191 19.95 -4.53 -24.20
N GLY A 192 18.80 -3.84 -24.14
CA GLY A 192 18.33 -2.94 -25.21
C GLY A 192 17.40 -1.82 -24.74
N THR A 193 16.84 -1.87 -23.53
CA THR A 193 16.02 -0.79 -22.96
C THR A 193 16.18 -0.72 -21.45
N HIS A 194 16.49 0.46 -20.91
CA HIS A 194 16.65 0.75 -19.48
C HIS A 194 15.31 0.71 -18.69
N THR A 195 14.45 -0.27 -18.93
CA THR A 195 13.24 -0.45 -18.11
C THR A 195 13.64 -1.01 -16.75
N LEU A 196 13.53 -0.21 -15.69
CA LEU A 196 13.68 -0.66 -14.31
C LEU A 196 12.79 -1.89 -14.06
N PRO A 197 13.24 -2.87 -13.26
CA PRO A 197 12.56 -4.16 -13.05
C PRO A 197 11.10 -3.96 -12.63
N VAL A 198 10.84 -3.21 -11.55
CA VAL A 198 9.51 -2.65 -11.25
C VAL A 198 9.53 -1.18 -11.64
N PRO A 199 8.66 -0.66 -12.50
CA PRO A 199 8.54 0.78 -12.62
C PRO A 199 8.17 1.38 -11.25
N HIS A 200 8.84 2.44 -10.77
CA HIS A 200 8.62 2.98 -9.41
C HIS A 200 7.14 3.26 -9.10
N HIS A 201 6.34 3.59 -10.13
CA HIS A 201 4.90 3.85 -10.03
C HIS A 201 4.04 2.61 -9.75
N ARG A 202 4.58 1.37 -9.84
CA ARG A 202 3.83 0.12 -9.60
C ARG A 202 4.14 -0.54 -8.28
N ILE A 203 5.11 -0.02 -7.54
CA ILE A 203 5.57 -0.67 -6.32
C ILE A 203 4.45 -0.79 -5.30
N GLY A 204 3.59 0.25 -5.19
CA GLY A 204 2.43 0.24 -4.32
C GLY A 204 1.44 -0.85 -4.71
N SER A 205 1.09 -0.96 -5.99
CA SER A 205 0.17 -2.00 -6.46
C SER A 205 0.70 -3.43 -6.23
N VAL A 206 2.02 -3.65 -6.37
CA VAL A 206 2.65 -4.95 -6.05
C VAL A 206 2.63 -5.21 -4.55
N ALA A 207 2.89 -4.20 -3.71
CA ALA A 207 2.77 -4.33 -2.26
C ALA A 207 1.33 -4.66 -1.84
N GLU A 208 0.33 -4.02 -2.46
CA GLU A 208 -1.08 -4.33 -2.21
C GLU A 208 -1.45 -5.76 -2.64
N ALA A 209 -0.89 -6.26 -3.74
CA ALA A 209 -1.06 -7.64 -4.17
C ALA A 209 -0.44 -8.64 -3.17
N LEU A 210 0.71 -8.32 -2.57
CA LEU A 210 1.31 -9.14 -1.50
C LEU A 210 0.44 -9.16 -0.23
N LEU A 211 -0.12 -8.01 0.16
CA LEU A 211 -1.05 -7.93 1.30
C LEU A 211 -2.34 -8.70 1.01
N LEU A 212 -2.85 -8.63 -0.23
CA LEU A 212 -3.99 -9.43 -0.67
C LEU A 212 -3.70 -10.93 -0.64
N LEU A 213 -2.49 -11.35 -1.03
CA LEU A 213 -2.04 -12.74 -0.96
C LEU A 213 -2.15 -13.28 0.46
N ALA A 214 -1.67 -12.54 1.47
CA ALA A 214 -1.81 -12.93 2.87
C ALA A 214 -3.28 -13.03 3.32
N ARG A 215 -4.15 -12.11 2.89
CA ARG A 215 -5.57 -12.14 3.23
C ARG A 215 -6.31 -13.34 2.61
N GLN A 216 -5.96 -13.72 1.38
CA GLN A 216 -6.66 -14.78 0.65
C GLN A 216 -6.09 -16.17 0.87
N HIS A 217 -4.76 -16.29 1.00
CA HIS A 217 -4.04 -17.57 1.05
C HIS A 217 -3.31 -17.81 2.38
N GLY A 218 -3.32 -16.82 3.28
CA GLY A 218 -2.80 -16.94 4.65
C GLY A 218 -1.29 -16.73 4.79
N VAL A 219 -0.82 -16.93 6.02
CA VAL A 219 0.58 -16.70 6.42
C VAL A 219 1.59 -17.49 5.59
N PRO A 220 1.46 -18.82 5.40
CA PRO A 220 2.52 -19.60 4.77
C PRO A 220 2.83 -19.14 3.34
N GLN A 221 1.79 -18.78 2.58
CA GLN A 221 1.96 -18.35 1.20
C GLN A 221 2.71 -17.01 1.11
N LEU A 222 2.36 -16.03 1.96
CA LEU A 222 3.11 -14.78 1.99
C LEU A 222 4.55 -15.01 2.50
N ALA A 223 4.76 -15.86 3.51
CA ALA A 223 6.09 -16.13 4.04
C ALA A 223 7.03 -16.67 2.96
N LEU A 224 6.60 -17.67 2.18
CA LEU A 224 7.37 -18.21 1.06
C LEU A 224 7.71 -17.13 0.02
N THR A 225 6.75 -16.29 -0.36
CA THR A 225 7.00 -15.20 -1.31
C THR A 225 7.99 -14.16 -0.73
N LEU A 226 7.92 -13.85 0.56
CA LEU A 226 8.86 -12.93 1.19
C LEU A 226 10.27 -13.56 1.29
N GLU A 227 10.39 -14.85 1.55
CA GLU A 227 11.68 -15.56 1.53
C GLU A 227 12.32 -15.52 0.14
N GLU A 228 11.54 -15.71 -0.92
CA GLU A 228 12.02 -15.54 -2.30
C GLU A 228 12.52 -14.12 -2.58
N LEU A 229 11.85 -13.10 -2.03
CA LEU A 229 12.29 -11.71 -2.14
C LEU A 229 13.58 -11.43 -1.34
N VAL A 230 13.75 -12.03 -0.15
CA VAL A 230 15.01 -11.96 0.60
C VAL A 230 16.13 -12.59 -0.22
N HIS A 231 15.91 -13.78 -0.77
CA HIS A 231 16.91 -14.44 -1.61
C HIS A 231 17.26 -13.62 -2.86
N ALA A 232 16.27 -13.01 -3.52
CA ALA A 232 16.50 -12.12 -4.65
C ALA A 232 17.33 -10.89 -4.27
N LEU A 233 17.13 -10.34 -3.06
CA LEU A 233 17.92 -9.23 -2.52
C LEU A 233 19.35 -9.67 -2.17
N ASP A 234 19.56 -10.88 -1.66
CA ASP A 234 20.89 -11.39 -1.38
C ASP A 234 21.69 -11.66 -2.67
N LEU A 235 21.01 -12.10 -3.74
CA LEU A 235 21.61 -12.27 -5.07
C LEU A 235 21.90 -10.94 -5.80
N ASP A 236 21.22 -9.86 -5.42
CA ASP A 236 21.41 -8.51 -5.95
C ASP A 236 21.15 -7.45 -4.88
N PRO A 237 22.16 -7.08 -4.06
CA PRO A 237 22.01 -6.11 -2.97
C PRO A 237 21.56 -4.71 -3.43
N HIS A 238 21.69 -4.41 -4.72
CA HIS A 238 21.23 -3.14 -5.31
C HIS A 238 19.78 -3.20 -5.80
N SER A 239 19.09 -4.33 -5.60
CA SER A 239 17.69 -4.53 -5.93
C SER A 239 16.77 -3.70 -5.03
N TRP A 240 16.60 -2.43 -5.40
CA TRP A 240 15.77 -1.48 -4.65
C TRP A 240 14.32 -1.95 -4.52
N TRP A 241 13.79 -2.67 -5.52
CA TRP A 241 12.40 -3.11 -5.54
C TRP A 241 12.16 -4.24 -4.54
N ALA A 242 13.08 -5.21 -4.44
CA ALA A 242 12.97 -6.30 -3.47
C ALA A 242 13.03 -5.75 -2.04
N ALA A 243 14.01 -4.87 -1.77
CA ALA A 243 14.13 -4.19 -0.49
C ALA A 243 12.86 -3.39 -0.15
N ARG A 244 12.29 -2.69 -1.13
CA ARG A 244 11.08 -1.89 -0.94
C ARG A 244 9.83 -2.72 -0.68
N LEU A 245 9.62 -3.81 -1.43
CA LEU A 245 8.49 -4.72 -1.24
C LEU A 245 8.53 -5.41 0.11
N LEU A 246 9.70 -5.90 0.53
CA LEU A 246 9.91 -6.47 1.86
C LEU A 246 9.55 -5.46 2.95
N ALA A 247 10.08 -4.24 2.85
CA ALA A 247 9.80 -3.18 3.81
C ALA A 247 8.31 -2.81 3.86
N GLU A 248 7.65 -2.65 2.72
CA GLU A 248 6.22 -2.31 2.68
C GLU A 248 5.32 -3.45 3.17
N ALA A 249 5.58 -4.71 2.79
CA ALA A 249 4.78 -5.83 3.24
C ALA A 249 4.92 -6.05 4.77
N LEU A 250 6.15 -6.14 5.28
CA LEU A 250 6.42 -6.46 6.69
C LEU A 250 5.97 -5.36 7.68
N THR A 251 5.85 -4.12 7.23
CA THR A 251 5.34 -3.00 8.07
C THR A 251 3.83 -2.84 8.01
N ARG A 252 3.20 -3.32 6.93
CA ARG A 252 1.76 -3.15 6.69
C ARG A 252 0.92 -4.36 7.08
N VAL A 253 1.52 -5.54 7.27
CA VAL A 253 0.80 -6.67 7.86
C VAL A 253 0.30 -6.33 9.27
N PRO A 254 -0.91 -6.79 9.65
CA PRO A 254 -1.50 -6.48 10.95
C PRO A 254 -0.74 -7.15 12.11
N ASP A 255 -0.13 -8.31 11.84
CA ASP A 255 0.75 -9.02 12.75
C ASP A 255 1.96 -9.54 11.95
N ALA A 256 3.16 -9.13 12.34
CA ALA A 256 4.40 -9.54 11.71
C ALA A 256 5.06 -10.75 12.41
N THR A 257 4.53 -11.19 13.56
CA THR A 257 5.04 -12.33 14.34
C THR A 257 5.22 -13.60 13.50
N PRO A 258 4.27 -13.98 12.62
CA PRO A 258 4.42 -15.19 11.83
C PRO A 258 5.53 -15.13 10.78
N TYR A 259 6.07 -13.94 10.49
CA TYR A 259 7.16 -13.70 9.54
C TYR A 259 8.50 -13.47 10.25
N THR A 260 8.63 -13.89 11.52
CA THR A 260 9.86 -13.73 12.31
C THR A 260 11.08 -14.35 11.63
N ASP A 261 10.93 -15.53 11.01
CA ASP A 261 12.07 -16.18 10.36
C ASP A 261 12.52 -15.43 9.09
N VAL A 262 11.59 -14.84 8.34
CA VAL A 262 11.90 -13.91 7.24
C VAL A 262 12.66 -12.68 7.75
N LEU A 263 12.20 -12.09 8.86
CA LEU A 263 12.86 -10.95 9.49
C LEU A 263 14.28 -11.31 9.96
N ARG A 264 14.49 -12.52 10.48
CA ARG A 264 15.82 -13.02 10.87
C ARG A 264 16.73 -13.22 9.67
N LEU A 265 16.25 -13.86 8.60
CA LEU A 265 17.01 -14.02 7.36
C LEU A 265 17.46 -12.66 6.81
N LEU A 266 16.56 -11.68 6.80
CA LEU A 266 16.88 -10.32 6.38
C LEU A 266 17.91 -9.64 7.29
N ALA A 267 17.78 -9.80 8.61
CA ALA A 267 18.71 -9.22 9.59
C ALA A 267 20.11 -9.83 9.47
N ASP A 268 20.19 -11.16 9.34
CA ASP A 268 21.44 -11.90 9.19
C ASP A 268 22.14 -11.50 7.88
N GLY A 269 21.41 -11.46 6.76
CA GLY A 269 21.99 -11.01 5.49
C GLY A 269 22.46 -9.56 5.50
N ILE A 270 21.87 -8.69 6.33
CA ILE A 270 22.38 -7.31 6.54
C ILE A 270 23.67 -7.31 7.36
N ALA A 271 23.74 -8.10 8.43
CA ALA A 271 24.95 -8.25 9.24
C ALA A 271 26.12 -8.80 8.41
N ASP A 272 25.90 -9.88 7.66
CA ASP A 272 26.90 -10.50 6.79
C ASP A 272 27.45 -9.49 5.76
N ARG A 273 26.55 -8.71 5.13
CA ARG A 273 26.95 -7.67 4.16
C ARG A 273 27.78 -6.56 4.80
N ALA A 274 27.46 -6.18 6.04
CA ALA A 274 28.22 -5.16 6.74
C ALA A 274 29.64 -5.66 7.10
N GLU A 275 29.80 -6.93 7.47
CA GLU A 275 31.11 -7.56 7.67
C GLU A 275 31.95 -7.54 6.38
N ASP A 276 31.32 -7.75 5.22
CA ASP A 276 31.95 -7.67 3.89
C ASP A 276 32.17 -6.22 3.40
N GLY A 277 31.80 -5.20 4.18
CA GLY A 277 31.91 -3.79 3.79
C GLY A 277 30.95 -3.36 2.68
N GLN A 278 29.89 -4.14 2.43
CA GLN A 278 28.87 -3.82 1.44
C GLN A 278 27.81 -2.87 2.01
N PRO A 279 27.24 -1.97 1.18
CA PRO A 279 26.23 -1.03 1.64
C PRO A 279 24.92 -1.75 1.97
N THR A 280 24.35 -1.44 3.14
CA THR A 280 23.01 -1.89 3.52
C THR A 280 21.95 -1.14 2.70
N PRO A 281 20.91 -1.82 2.18
CA PRO A 281 19.80 -1.13 1.50
C PRO A 281 19.15 -0.11 2.43
N GLN A 282 18.99 1.14 1.95
CA GLN A 282 18.44 2.26 2.73
C GLN A 282 17.06 1.98 3.35
N ALA A 283 16.30 1.03 2.78
CA ALA A 283 14.99 0.63 3.27
C ALA A 283 15.03 -0.01 4.68
N PHE A 284 16.18 -0.56 5.11
CA PHE A 284 16.30 -1.35 6.35
C PHE A 284 17.07 -0.65 7.47
N GLY A 285 17.02 0.68 7.52
CA GLY A 285 17.56 1.45 8.65
C GLY A 285 16.78 1.21 9.96
N PRO A 286 17.22 1.79 11.09
CA PRO A 286 16.62 1.48 12.40
C PRO A 286 15.13 1.84 12.54
N GLY A 287 14.64 2.83 11.79
CA GLY A 287 13.21 3.14 11.70
C GLY A 287 12.37 2.01 11.10
N PHE A 288 12.93 1.20 10.20
CA PHE A 288 12.24 0.00 9.72
C PHE A 288 12.11 -1.03 10.84
N TRP A 289 13.17 -1.34 11.59
CA TRP A 289 13.16 -2.42 12.60
C TRP A 289 12.27 -2.17 13.82
N THR A 290 11.77 -0.94 13.97
CA THR A 290 10.76 -0.58 14.99
C THR A 290 9.33 -0.61 14.46
N ALA A 291 9.13 -0.63 13.14
CA ALA A 291 7.82 -0.54 12.50
C ALA A 291 7.03 -1.87 12.44
N PRO A 292 7.63 -3.05 12.18
CA PRO A 292 6.93 -4.32 12.23
C PRO A 292 6.28 -4.59 13.59
N ARG A 293 5.05 -5.08 13.53
CA ARG A 293 4.24 -5.48 14.69
C ARG A 293 4.67 -6.87 15.15
N VAL A 294 5.76 -6.90 15.92
CA VAL A 294 6.29 -8.11 16.55
C VAL A 294 6.36 -7.93 18.07
N PRO A 295 6.36 -9.03 18.86
CA PRO A 295 6.62 -8.98 20.29
C PRO A 295 7.97 -8.31 20.57
N GLU A 296 8.07 -7.63 21.70
CA GLU A 296 9.28 -6.89 22.08
C GLU A 296 10.51 -7.80 22.21
N ALA A 297 10.35 -9.02 22.70
CA ALA A 297 11.41 -10.02 22.75
C ALA A 297 11.97 -10.35 21.34
N THR A 298 11.08 -10.50 20.35
CA THR A 298 11.48 -10.73 18.95
C THR A 298 12.18 -9.50 18.38
N ARG A 299 11.68 -8.29 18.68
CA ARG A 299 12.32 -7.05 18.22
C ARG A 299 13.75 -6.92 18.74
N LEU A 300 13.98 -7.21 20.02
CA LEU A 300 15.32 -7.16 20.62
C LEU A 300 16.25 -8.27 20.08
N ASP A 301 15.74 -9.47 19.80
CA ASP A 301 16.48 -10.54 19.10
C ASP A 301 16.95 -10.11 17.70
N LEU A 302 16.09 -9.39 16.95
CA LEU A 302 16.45 -8.84 15.64
C LEU A 302 17.50 -7.72 15.76
N LEU A 303 17.30 -6.78 16.68
CA LEU A 303 18.29 -5.71 16.93
C LEU A 303 19.64 -6.27 17.35
N ARG A 304 19.66 -7.35 18.14
CA ARG A 304 20.88 -8.07 18.52
C ARG A 304 21.72 -8.50 17.32
N ARG A 305 21.08 -9.03 16.27
CA ARG A 305 21.75 -9.45 15.04
C ARG A 305 22.29 -8.25 14.27
N LEU A 306 21.50 -7.17 14.21
CA LEU A 306 21.80 -5.97 13.44
C LEU A 306 22.86 -5.05 14.06
N VAL A 307 23.11 -5.13 15.36
CA VAL A 307 24.19 -4.34 15.99
C VAL A 307 25.56 -4.70 15.40
N LEU A 308 25.74 -5.90 14.83
CA LEU A 308 26.95 -6.26 14.09
C LEU A 308 27.14 -5.41 12.81
N ALA A 309 26.04 -4.88 12.26
CA ALA A 309 26.05 -3.97 11.12
C ALA A 309 26.22 -2.49 11.50
N ASP A 310 26.29 -2.15 12.79
CA ASP A 310 26.53 -0.77 13.21
C ASP A 310 27.96 -0.34 12.82
N GLY A 311 28.04 0.76 12.08
CA GLY A 311 29.32 1.38 11.75
C GLY A 311 30.06 1.89 12.99
N PRO A 312 31.36 2.24 12.85
CA PRO A 312 32.19 2.63 13.98
C PRO A 312 31.59 3.81 14.78
N PRO A 313 31.84 3.91 16.10
CA PRO A 313 31.17 4.88 16.96
C PRO A 313 31.38 6.37 16.63
N HIS A 314 32.37 6.69 15.80
CA HIS A 314 32.65 8.05 15.34
C HIS A 314 31.94 8.42 14.04
N GLU A 315 31.37 7.46 13.31
CA GLU A 315 30.66 7.73 12.06
C GLU A 315 29.24 8.21 12.35
N PRO A 316 28.82 9.34 11.75
CA PRO A 316 27.46 9.84 11.90
C PRO A 316 26.48 8.95 11.13
N GLY A 317 25.47 8.45 11.82
CA GLY A 317 24.41 7.63 11.22
C GLY A 317 23.49 7.02 12.27
N PRO A 318 22.24 6.67 11.92
CA PRO A 318 21.34 6.02 12.84
C PRO A 318 21.83 4.60 13.14
N ARG A 319 21.98 4.24 14.42
CA ARG A 319 22.47 2.92 14.85
C ARG A 319 21.35 2.04 15.41
N HIS A 320 21.49 0.74 15.23
CA HIS A 320 20.62 -0.25 15.84
C HIS A 320 20.79 -0.26 17.36
N LEU A 321 22.00 -0.02 17.87
CA LEU A 321 22.26 0.12 19.30
C LEU A 321 21.50 1.30 19.93
N ASP A 322 21.45 2.46 19.25
CA ASP A 322 20.70 3.63 19.74
C ASP A 322 19.20 3.34 19.83
N THR A 323 18.70 2.50 18.92
CA THR A 323 17.31 2.05 18.92
C THR A 323 17.02 1.14 20.11
N ALA A 324 17.91 0.19 20.41
CA ALA A 324 17.79 -0.66 21.60
C ALA A 324 17.85 0.17 22.90
N ALA A 325 18.72 1.19 22.95
CA ALA A 325 18.77 2.13 24.06
C ALA A 325 17.46 2.94 24.21
N GLY A 326 16.88 3.39 23.10
CA GLY A 326 15.59 4.08 23.09
C GLY A 326 14.44 3.22 23.65
N LEU A 327 14.40 1.93 23.28
CA LEU A 327 13.43 0.98 23.84
C LEU A 327 13.61 0.80 25.36
N LEU A 328 14.86 0.65 25.82
CA LEU A 328 15.16 0.55 27.26
C LEU A 328 14.73 1.79 28.05
N VAL A 329 14.89 2.99 27.47
CA VAL A 329 14.43 4.23 28.10
C VAL A 329 12.90 4.30 28.15
N ALA A 330 12.21 3.79 27.14
CA ALA A 330 10.76 3.82 27.06
C ALA A 330 10.08 2.83 28.03
N ASP A 331 10.59 1.60 28.14
CA ASP A 331 10.09 0.59 29.08
C ASP A 331 11.24 -0.20 29.72
N PRO A 332 11.88 0.37 30.77
CA PRO A 332 12.99 -0.30 31.42
C PRO A 332 12.58 -1.63 32.08
N THR A 333 11.33 -1.74 32.51
CA THR A 333 10.84 -2.93 33.23
C THR A 333 10.68 -4.14 32.31
N ALA A 334 10.20 -3.94 31.08
CA ALA A 334 10.05 -5.01 30.09
C ALA A 334 11.38 -5.31 29.38
N VAL A 335 12.17 -4.28 29.05
CA VAL A 335 13.36 -4.41 28.19
C VAL A 335 14.60 -4.89 28.95
N GLN A 336 14.86 -4.42 30.17
CA GLN A 336 16.08 -4.77 30.91
C GLN A 336 16.28 -6.30 31.07
N PRO A 337 15.26 -7.11 31.44
CA PRO A 337 15.41 -8.56 31.54
C PRO A 337 15.72 -9.25 30.21
N LEU A 338 15.27 -8.67 29.09
CA LEU A 338 15.53 -9.17 27.74
C LEU A 338 16.95 -8.84 27.28
N LEU A 339 17.43 -7.62 27.56
CA LEU A 339 18.81 -7.22 27.26
C LEU A 339 19.85 -8.00 28.06
N VAL A 340 19.54 -8.42 29.30
CA VAL A 340 20.46 -9.28 30.09
C VAL A 340 20.65 -10.66 29.44
N ARG A 341 19.74 -11.09 28.57
CA ARG A 341 19.87 -12.34 27.80
C ARG A 341 20.52 -12.13 26.42
N TRP A 342 20.78 -10.88 26.05
CA TRP A 342 21.59 -10.53 24.89
C TRP A 342 23.03 -10.98 25.15
#